data_AF-A0A9D6DYI6-F1
#
_entry.id   AF-A0A9D6DYI6-F1
#
_cell.length_a   1.000
_cell.length_b   1.000
_cell.length_c   1.000
_cell.angle_alpha   90.00
_cell.angle_beta   90.00
_cell.angle_gamma   90.00
#
_symmetry.space_group_name_H-M   'P 1'
#
loop_
_entity.id
_entity.type
_entity.pdbx_description
1 polymer ?
#
loop_
_entity_poly.entity_id
_entity_poly.type
_entity_poly.pdbx_seq_one_letter_code
_entity_poly.pdbx_strand_id
1 'polypeptide(L)'
;MPTIDIFPMGQIDDFLAYRLACCLEERFLFKFQVQRTQPFPRFAYNNIKKQYFAPAILKKTKNIRSEGSGYAIGLVDVDIYGISNNFIIGETNVSDGVALVSLCRLKPDFYGHSSDDDVLFQRALKECIHELSHAMGLKHCYNRICVMHYSTNIFDIDKKRNLLCSECLRRMKEKVGHPQGKKADDTLS
;
A
#
# COMPACT_ATOMS: atom_id res chain seq x y z
N MET A 1 -4.16 12.21 15.47
CA MET A 1 -4.15 10.88 14.82
C MET A 1 -2.89 10.78 13.99
N PRO A 2 -2.19 9.64 13.98
CA PRO A 2 -0.97 9.48 13.20
C PRO A 2 -1.26 9.70 11.71
N THR A 3 -0.35 10.34 11.01
CA THR A 3 -0.35 10.44 9.54
C THR A 3 0.22 9.17 8.93
N ILE A 4 -0.14 8.91 7.67
CA ILE A 4 0.45 7.85 6.85
C ILE A 4 1.17 8.51 5.68
N ASP A 5 2.46 8.23 5.54
CA ASP A 5 3.26 8.80 4.46
C ASP A 5 3.15 7.96 3.19
N ILE A 6 3.01 8.63 2.05
CA ILE A 6 3.21 8.03 0.71
C ILE A 6 4.54 8.57 0.17
N PHE A 7 5.46 7.67 -0.16
CA PHE A 7 6.75 8.01 -0.76
C PHE A 7 6.80 7.52 -2.21
N PRO A 8 6.51 8.39 -3.19
CA PRO A 8 6.79 8.09 -4.58
C PRO A 8 8.31 7.96 -4.78
N MET A 9 8.77 6.89 -5.44
CA MET A 9 10.16 6.73 -5.84
C MET A 9 10.24 6.34 -7.31
N GLY A 10 10.99 7.11 -8.11
CA GLY A 10 11.07 6.93 -9.56
C GLY A 10 10.16 7.90 -10.30
N GLN A 11 9.64 7.50 -11.46
CA GLN A 11 8.76 8.33 -12.28
C GLN A 11 7.31 7.97 -11.96
N ILE A 12 6.78 8.61 -10.93
CA ILE A 12 5.39 8.45 -10.52
C ILE A 12 4.71 9.78 -10.74
N ASP A 13 3.60 9.74 -11.47
CA ASP A 13 2.75 10.88 -11.70
C ASP A 13 2.18 11.41 -10.37
N ASP A 14 2.34 12.71 -10.12
CA ASP A 14 1.89 13.34 -8.88
C ASP A 14 0.38 13.24 -8.74
N PHE A 15 -0.37 13.37 -9.85
CA PHE A 15 -1.83 13.26 -9.83
C PHE A 15 -2.28 11.86 -9.38
N LEU A 16 -1.64 10.79 -9.85
CA LEU A 16 -1.86 9.43 -9.35
C LEU A 16 -1.60 9.32 -7.85
N ALA A 17 -0.47 9.83 -7.36
CA ALA A 17 -0.11 9.76 -5.94
C ALA A 17 -1.12 10.52 -5.04
N TYR A 18 -1.54 11.72 -5.44
CA TYR A 18 -2.55 12.49 -4.71
C TYR A 18 -3.93 11.86 -4.79
N ARG A 19 -4.33 11.32 -5.95
CA ARG A 19 -5.60 10.59 -6.11
C ARG A 19 -5.64 9.36 -5.20
N LEU A 20 -4.53 8.62 -5.10
CA LEU A 20 -4.38 7.52 -4.16
C LEU A 20 -4.53 8.00 -2.72
N ALA A 21 -3.84 9.08 -2.34
CA ALA A 21 -3.94 9.66 -1.00
C ALA A 21 -5.39 9.94 -0.61
N CYS A 22 -6.13 10.71 -1.42
CA CYS A 22 -7.53 11.06 -1.13
C CYS A 22 -8.41 9.83 -0.93
N CYS A 23 -8.32 8.84 -1.83
CA CYS A 23 -9.12 7.62 -1.68
C CYS A 23 -8.68 6.77 -0.47
N LEU A 24 -7.39 6.74 -0.14
CA LEU A 24 -6.90 6.03 1.04
C LEU A 24 -7.39 6.69 2.34
N GLU A 25 -7.43 8.03 2.41
CA GLU A 25 -8.01 8.76 3.55
C GLU A 25 -9.47 8.35 3.80
N GLU A 26 -10.29 8.27 2.75
CA GLU A 26 -11.68 7.84 2.87
C GLU A 26 -11.83 6.39 3.36
N ARG A 27 -10.91 5.49 3.00
CA ARG A 27 -10.99 4.07 3.35
C ARG A 27 -10.46 3.76 4.74
N PHE A 28 -9.41 4.47 5.15
CA PHE A 28 -8.73 4.22 6.42
C PHE A 28 -9.12 5.20 7.53
N LEU A 29 -9.68 6.36 7.19
CA LEU A 29 -9.97 7.46 8.13
C LEU A 29 -8.71 7.98 8.85
N PHE A 30 -7.56 7.86 8.19
CA PHE A 30 -6.29 8.47 8.57
C PHE A 30 -5.93 9.55 7.56
N LYS A 31 -5.14 10.55 7.97
CA LYS A 31 -4.57 11.52 7.04
C LYS A 31 -3.41 10.89 6.28
N PHE A 32 -3.37 11.11 4.97
CA PHE A 32 -2.28 10.67 4.10
C PHE A 32 -1.48 11.88 3.62
N GLN A 33 -0.16 11.79 3.71
CA GLN A 33 0.73 12.84 3.24
C GLN A 33 1.59 12.31 2.09
N VAL A 34 1.38 12.86 0.90
CA VAL A 34 2.27 12.61 -0.23
C VAL A 34 3.56 13.38 0.01
N GLN A 35 4.65 12.63 0.16
CA GLN A 35 5.98 13.17 0.37
C GLN A 35 6.63 13.49 -0.97
N ARG A 36 7.70 14.30 -0.94
CA ARG A 36 8.47 14.60 -2.16
C ARG A 36 9.01 13.31 -2.79
N THR A 37 8.98 13.24 -4.12
CA THR A 37 9.55 12.11 -4.87
C THR A 37 10.99 11.85 -4.47
N GLN A 38 11.27 10.61 -4.11
CA GLN A 38 12.57 10.19 -3.61
C GLN A 38 13.43 9.59 -4.72
N PRO A 39 14.76 9.75 -4.65
CA PRO A 39 15.66 9.08 -5.58
C PRO A 39 15.48 7.56 -5.52
N PHE A 40 15.45 6.90 -6.67
CA PHE A 40 15.31 5.45 -6.72
C PHE A 40 16.52 4.74 -6.09
N PRO A 41 16.36 3.72 -5.22
CA PRO A 41 17.48 3.01 -4.61
C PRO A 41 18.19 2.10 -5.63
N ARG A 42 19.11 2.67 -6.41
CA ARG A 42 19.90 1.95 -7.44
C ARG A 42 20.62 0.72 -6.89
N PHE A 43 21.02 0.74 -5.62
CA PHE A 43 21.66 -0.39 -4.94
C PHE A 43 20.77 -1.63 -4.80
N ALA A 44 19.44 -1.49 -4.93
CA ALA A 44 18.52 -2.61 -4.88
C ALA A 44 18.36 -3.32 -6.23
N TYR A 45 18.98 -2.82 -7.31
CA TYR A 45 18.84 -3.37 -8.65
C TYR A 45 19.64 -4.66 -8.83
N ASN A 46 18.99 -5.66 -9.42
CA ASN A 46 19.63 -6.89 -9.86
C ASN A 46 19.71 -6.94 -11.39
N ASN A 47 20.92 -6.88 -11.94
CA ASN A 47 21.16 -6.85 -13.39
C ASN A 47 20.69 -8.12 -14.13
N ILE A 48 20.72 -9.28 -13.47
CA ILE A 48 20.31 -10.56 -14.08
C ILE A 48 18.78 -10.62 -14.18
N LYS A 49 18.10 -10.26 -13.09
CA LYS A 49 16.64 -10.26 -13.01
C LYS A 49 16.01 -9.08 -13.73
N LYS A 50 16.74 -7.97 -13.88
CA LYS A 50 16.21 -6.66 -14.30
C LYS A 50 15.07 -6.19 -13.38
N GLN A 51 15.21 -6.47 -12.08
CA GLN A 51 14.22 -6.19 -11.03
C GLN A 51 14.91 -5.61 -9.80
N TYR A 52 14.12 -5.01 -8.91
CA TYR A 52 14.63 -4.46 -7.66
C TYR A 52 14.22 -5.28 -6.44
N PHE A 53 15.15 -5.40 -5.49
CA PHE A 53 14.93 -6.16 -4.26
C PHE A 53 14.04 -5.39 -3.28
N ALA A 54 12.80 -5.86 -3.08
CA ALA A 54 11.79 -5.19 -2.28
C ALA A 54 12.20 -4.93 -0.81
N PRO A 55 12.85 -5.86 -0.09
CA PRO A 55 13.31 -5.61 1.27
C PRO A 55 14.28 -4.43 1.41
N ALA A 56 15.12 -4.18 0.40
CA ALA A 56 16.03 -3.04 0.37
C ALA A 56 15.28 -1.71 0.22
N ILE A 57 14.20 -1.69 -0.57
CA ILE A 57 13.34 -0.51 -0.75
C ILE A 57 12.52 -0.26 0.54
N LEU A 58 11.95 -1.30 1.14
CA LEU A 58 11.22 -1.19 2.43
C LEU A 58 12.11 -0.61 3.54
N LYS A 59 13.36 -1.06 3.63
CA LYS A 59 14.34 -0.50 4.57
C LYS A 59 14.57 0.99 4.33
N LYS A 60 14.65 1.42 3.06
CA LYS A 60 14.73 2.85 2.73
C LYS A 60 13.47 3.59 3.16
N THR A 61 12.27 3.09 2.84
CA THR A 61 10.98 3.68 3.23
C THR A 61 10.88 3.88 4.74
N LYS A 62 11.31 2.89 5.53
CA LYS A 62 11.40 3.00 6.99
C LYS A 62 12.29 4.17 7.43
N ASN A 63 13.48 4.28 6.85
CA ASN A 63 14.48 5.26 7.26
C ASN A 63 14.08 6.71 6.92
N ILE A 64 13.23 6.90 5.92
CA ILE A 64 12.77 8.23 5.49
C ILE A 64 11.39 8.61 6.01
N ARG A 65 10.69 7.68 6.69
CA ARG A 65 9.36 7.93 7.28
C ARG A 65 9.44 9.13 8.23
N SER A 66 8.45 10.01 8.15
CA SER A 66 8.39 11.19 9.02
C SER A 66 8.26 10.80 10.48
N GLU A 67 8.89 11.57 11.36
CA GLU A 67 8.73 11.39 12.80
C GLU A 67 7.26 11.58 13.20
N GLY A 68 6.70 10.65 13.98
CA GLY A 68 5.29 10.65 14.36
C GLY A 68 4.33 10.01 13.35
N SER A 69 4.75 9.70 12.12
CA SER A 69 3.95 8.88 11.19
C SER A 69 3.91 7.44 11.66
N GLY A 70 2.70 6.89 11.83
CA GLY A 70 2.51 5.52 12.33
C GLY A 70 2.79 4.45 11.27
N TYR A 71 2.51 4.78 10.01
CA TYR A 71 2.70 3.89 8.85
C TYR A 71 3.28 4.67 7.67
N ALA A 72 3.89 3.95 6.74
CA ALA A 72 4.31 4.52 5.46
C ALA A 72 4.18 3.51 4.32
N ILE A 73 3.96 4.00 3.10
CA ILE A 73 3.96 3.20 1.89
C ILE A 73 4.90 3.80 0.84
N GLY A 74 5.81 2.98 0.33
CA GLY A 74 6.58 3.31 -0.87
C GLY A 74 5.79 2.96 -2.13
N LEU A 75 5.79 3.86 -3.11
CA LEU A 75 5.30 3.57 -4.46
C LEU A 75 6.50 3.56 -5.40
N VAL A 76 6.59 2.55 -6.26
CA VAL A 76 7.67 2.41 -7.26
C VAL A 76 7.11 2.08 -8.64
N ASP A 77 7.77 2.54 -9.69
CA ASP A 77 7.39 2.31 -11.10
C ASP A 77 8.19 1.21 -11.79
N VAL A 78 8.96 0.43 -11.03
CA VAL A 78 9.83 -0.66 -11.51
C VAL A 78 9.39 -2.02 -11.01
N ASP A 79 9.78 -3.09 -11.71
CA ASP A 79 9.49 -4.45 -11.29
C ASP A 79 10.30 -4.85 -10.05
N ILE A 80 9.66 -5.54 -9.10
CA ILE A 80 10.25 -5.88 -7.80
C ILE A 80 10.17 -7.38 -7.50
N TYR A 81 11.11 -7.87 -6.71
CA TYR A 81 11.16 -9.25 -6.23
C TYR A 81 11.44 -9.34 -4.73
N GLY A 82 10.89 -10.37 -4.10
CA GLY A 82 11.09 -10.70 -2.69
C GLY A 82 12.13 -11.80 -2.50
N ILE A 83 12.34 -12.25 -1.26
CA ILE A 83 13.33 -13.30 -0.94
C ILE A 83 13.01 -14.63 -1.63
N SER A 84 11.73 -15.02 -1.67
CA SER A 84 11.29 -16.35 -2.13
C SER A 84 10.45 -16.32 -3.41
N ASN A 85 10.30 -15.14 -4.03
CA ASN A 85 9.39 -14.94 -5.17
C ASN A 85 10.14 -14.34 -6.36
N ASN A 86 9.86 -14.86 -7.56
CA ASN A 86 10.45 -14.32 -8.80
C ASN A 86 10.03 -12.88 -9.06
N PHE A 87 8.83 -12.51 -8.65
CA PHE A 87 8.33 -11.14 -8.65
C PHE A 87 7.22 -11.03 -7.60
N ILE A 88 6.92 -9.80 -7.20
CA ILE A 88 5.79 -9.47 -6.33
C ILE A 88 5.17 -8.15 -6.78
N ILE A 89 3.92 -7.91 -6.41
CA ILE A 89 3.23 -6.63 -6.64
C ILE A 89 3.50 -5.67 -5.48
N GLY A 90 3.53 -6.19 -4.26
CA GLY A 90 3.84 -5.45 -3.06
C GLY A 90 4.48 -6.34 -2.00
N GLU A 91 5.01 -5.69 -0.97
CA GLU A 91 5.53 -6.35 0.23
C GLU A 91 5.36 -5.43 1.42
N THR A 92 5.15 -6.02 2.59
CA THR A 92 4.97 -5.28 3.84
C THR A 92 5.87 -5.83 4.93
N ASN A 93 6.59 -4.93 5.60
CA ASN A 93 7.24 -5.21 6.88
C ASN A 93 6.31 -4.75 8.01
N VAL A 94 5.61 -5.73 8.60
CA VAL A 94 4.60 -5.51 9.64
C VAL A 94 5.19 -4.89 10.91
N SER A 95 6.37 -5.36 11.36
CA SER A 95 7.01 -4.84 12.57
C SER A 95 7.42 -3.38 12.44
N ASP A 96 7.79 -2.94 11.24
CA ASP A 96 8.20 -1.57 10.98
C ASP A 96 7.03 -0.68 10.54
N GLY A 97 5.85 -1.25 10.26
CA GLY A 97 4.69 -0.50 9.78
C GLY A 97 4.92 0.13 8.40
N VAL A 98 5.71 -0.52 7.54
CA VAL A 98 6.01 -0.01 6.20
C VAL A 98 5.59 -1.00 5.12
N ALA A 99 4.95 -0.45 4.08
CA ALA A 99 4.47 -1.15 2.92
C ALA A 99 5.21 -0.66 1.65
N LEU A 100 5.16 -1.47 0.60
CA LEU A 100 5.69 -1.15 -0.72
C LEU A 100 4.73 -1.69 -1.77
N VAL A 101 4.42 -0.89 -2.79
CA VAL A 101 3.67 -1.31 -3.98
C VAL A 101 4.44 -0.91 -5.23
N SER A 102 4.61 -1.86 -6.15
CA SER A 102 5.09 -1.62 -7.50
C SER A 102 3.92 -1.43 -8.45
N LEU A 103 3.97 -0.34 -9.20
CA LEU A 103 3.04 -0.02 -10.29
C LEU A 103 3.38 -0.78 -11.57
N CYS A 104 4.60 -1.30 -11.71
CA CYS A 104 5.14 -1.82 -12.98
C CYS A 104 4.23 -2.90 -13.59
N ARG A 105 3.83 -3.89 -12.79
CA ARG A 105 2.95 -4.98 -13.21
C ARG A 105 1.47 -4.68 -13.05
N LEU A 106 1.11 -3.48 -12.61
CA LEU A 106 -0.30 -3.04 -12.53
C LEU A 106 -0.75 -2.37 -13.84
N LYS A 107 0.19 -1.84 -14.62
CA LYS A 107 -0.07 -1.20 -15.89
C LYS A 107 -0.58 -2.21 -16.93
N PRO A 108 -1.65 -1.90 -17.68
CA PRO A 108 -2.13 -2.76 -18.76
C PRO A 108 -1.08 -3.00 -19.86
N ASP A 109 -0.23 -2.02 -20.14
CA ASP A 109 0.83 -2.09 -21.16
C ASP A 109 1.90 -3.15 -20.86
N PHE A 110 2.14 -3.46 -19.58
CA PHE A 110 2.98 -4.59 -19.17
C PHE A 110 2.51 -5.92 -19.78
N TYR A 111 1.20 -6.04 -20.03
CA TYR A 111 0.55 -7.22 -20.60
C TYR A 111 0.20 -7.06 -22.10
N GLY A 112 0.73 -6.03 -22.76
CA GLY A 112 0.49 -5.78 -24.19
C GLY A 112 -0.87 -5.15 -24.51
N HIS A 113 -1.58 -4.62 -23.52
CA HIS A 113 -2.80 -3.83 -23.73
C HIS A 113 -2.49 -2.34 -23.87
N SER A 114 -3.44 -1.55 -24.35
CA SER A 114 -3.33 -0.09 -24.34
C SER A 114 -3.26 0.43 -22.90
N SER A 115 -2.42 1.44 -22.67
CA SER A 115 -2.34 2.10 -21.36
C SER A 115 -3.71 2.66 -20.97
N ASP A 116 -4.08 2.49 -19.71
CA ASP A 116 -5.33 2.95 -19.12
C ASP A 116 -5.05 3.36 -17.67
N ASP A 117 -5.06 4.67 -17.44
CA ASP A 117 -4.71 5.28 -16.16
C ASP A 117 -5.76 4.99 -15.07
N ASP A 118 -7.01 4.79 -15.45
CA ASP A 118 -8.07 4.42 -14.51
C ASP A 118 -7.91 2.96 -14.05
N VAL A 119 -7.59 2.05 -14.97
CA VAL A 119 -7.26 0.66 -14.62
C VAL A 119 -6.02 0.60 -13.72
N LEU A 120 -4.95 1.34 -14.06
CA LEU A 120 -3.76 1.46 -13.21
C LEU A 120 -4.12 1.98 -11.82
N PHE A 121 -4.89 3.06 -11.74
CA PHE A 121 -5.32 3.64 -10.48
C PHE A 121 -6.13 2.66 -9.63
N GLN A 122 -7.13 1.99 -10.21
CA GLN A 122 -7.96 1.04 -9.46
C GLN A 122 -7.14 -0.12 -8.89
N ARG A 123 -6.18 -0.63 -9.67
CA ARG A 123 -5.27 -1.68 -9.22
C ARG A 123 -4.33 -1.18 -8.14
N ALA A 124 -3.69 -0.02 -8.34
CA ALA A 124 -2.80 0.59 -7.36
C ALA A 124 -3.51 0.85 -6.03
N LEU A 125 -4.75 1.35 -6.07
CA LEU A 125 -5.55 1.59 -4.87
C LEU A 125 -5.82 0.31 -4.09
N LYS A 126 -6.21 -0.78 -4.77
CA LYS A 126 -6.46 -2.08 -4.13
C LYS A 126 -5.20 -2.62 -3.45
N GLU A 127 -4.05 -2.55 -4.13
CA GLU A 127 -2.79 -3.06 -3.59
C GLU A 127 -2.26 -2.17 -2.45
N CYS A 128 -2.40 -0.84 -2.54
CA CYS A 128 -2.07 0.05 -1.43
C CYS A 128 -2.91 -0.27 -0.19
N ILE A 129 -4.21 -0.49 -0.35
CA ILE A 129 -5.09 -0.88 0.76
C ILE A 129 -4.67 -2.25 1.32
N HIS A 130 -4.33 -3.22 0.45
CA HIS A 130 -3.89 -4.55 0.84
C HIS A 130 -2.63 -4.51 1.71
N GLU A 131 -1.58 -3.85 1.22
CA GLU A 131 -0.28 -3.79 1.91
C GLU A 131 -0.34 -2.95 3.19
N LEU A 132 -1.02 -1.80 3.17
CA LEU A 132 -1.22 -1.01 4.40
C LEU A 132 -2.04 -1.77 5.44
N SER A 133 -3.03 -2.54 5.02
CA SER A 133 -3.80 -3.40 5.92
C SER A 133 -2.93 -4.49 6.55
N HIS A 134 -1.96 -5.04 5.82
CA HIS A 134 -0.93 -5.90 6.39
C HIS A 134 -0.06 -5.17 7.41
N ALA A 135 0.34 -3.93 7.14
CA ALA A 135 1.12 -3.11 8.08
C ALA A 135 0.33 -2.84 9.38
N MET A 136 -1.00 -2.72 9.25
CA MET A 136 -1.95 -2.63 10.37
C MET A 136 -2.28 -3.99 11.01
N GLY A 137 -1.58 -5.05 10.62
CA GLY A 137 -1.63 -6.37 11.25
C GLY A 137 -2.73 -7.29 10.77
N LEU A 138 -3.42 -6.99 9.66
CA LEU A 138 -4.32 -7.94 9.02
C LEU A 138 -3.54 -9.07 8.34
N LYS A 139 -4.18 -10.23 8.27
CA LYS A 139 -3.73 -11.38 7.45
C LYS A 139 -4.63 -11.49 6.22
N HIS A 140 -4.23 -12.33 5.27
CA HIS A 140 -5.05 -12.62 4.10
C HIS A 140 -6.47 -13.09 4.46
N CYS A 141 -7.40 -12.83 3.56
CA CYS A 141 -8.80 -13.19 3.66
C CYS A 141 -9.17 -14.24 2.61
N TYR A 142 -9.98 -15.24 3.01
CA TYR A 142 -10.52 -16.23 2.08
C TYR A 142 -11.62 -15.67 1.17
N ASN A 143 -12.26 -14.57 1.54
CA ASN A 143 -13.26 -13.91 0.69
C ASN A 143 -12.58 -13.28 -0.53
N ARG A 144 -12.82 -13.85 -1.72
CA ARG A 144 -12.19 -13.45 -2.98
C ARG A 144 -12.52 -12.03 -3.44
N ILE A 145 -13.58 -11.43 -2.91
CA ILE A 145 -13.99 -10.06 -3.22
C ILE A 145 -13.37 -9.05 -2.24
N CYS A 146 -12.87 -9.50 -1.09
CA CYS A 146 -12.21 -8.64 -0.11
C CYS A 146 -10.85 -8.17 -0.65
N VAL A 147 -10.49 -6.90 -0.38
CA VAL A 147 -9.17 -6.36 -0.75
C VAL A 147 -8.01 -7.15 -0.13
N MET A 148 -8.23 -7.80 1.02
CA MET A 148 -7.25 -8.68 1.69
C MET A 148 -7.16 -10.09 1.08
N HIS A 149 -7.85 -10.39 -0.01
CA HIS A 149 -7.65 -11.64 -0.71
C HIS A 149 -6.24 -11.72 -1.30
N TYR A 150 -5.55 -12.82 -1.06
CA TYR A 150 -4.23 -13.07 -1.64
C TYR A 150 -4.35 -13.17 -3.17
N SER A 151 -3.60 -12.33 -3.89
CA SER A 151 -3.64 -12.26 -5.35
C SER A 151 -2.39 -12.87 -5.94
N THR A 152 -2.57 -13.82 -6.86
CA THR A 152 -1.45 -14.50 -7.55
C THR A 152 -1.16 -13.90 -8.92
N ASN A 153 -2.11 -13.16 -9.46
CA ASN A 153 -2.06 -12.56 -10.79
C ASN A 153 -2.96 -11.31 -10.86
N ILE A 154 -2.89 -10.59 -11.97
CA ILE A 154 -3.63 -9.34 -12.18
C ILE A 154 -5.16 -9.54 -12.19
N PHE A 155 -5.66 -10.69 -12.65
CA PHE A 155 -7.10 -10.99 -12.65
C PHE A 155 -7.66 -11.15 -11.24
N ASP A 156 -6.86 -11.66 -10.30
CA ASP A 156 -7.26 -11.70 -8.89
C ASP A 156 -7.42 -10.27 -8.35
N ILE A 157 -6.49 -9.36 -8.69
CA ILE A 157 -6.56 -7.93 -8.33
C ILE A 157 -7.80 -7.27 -8.92
N ASP A 158 -8.10 -7.54 -10.19
CA ASP A 158 -9.27 -6.97 -10.87
C ASP A 158 -10.59 -7.44 -10.24
N LYS A 159 -10.67 -8.69 -9.76
CA LYS A 159 -11.85 -9.26 -9.09
C LYS A 159 -12.11 -8.72 -7.68
N LYS A 160 -11.07 -8.29 -6.96
CA LYS A 160 -11.21 -7.71 -5.62
C LYS A 160 -11.98 -6.38 -5.67
N ARG A 161 -12.75 -6.07 -4.64
CA ARG A 161 -13.17 -4.68 -4.35
C ARG A 161 -12.01 -3.92 -3.70
N ASN A 162 -12.06 -2.60 -3.77
CA ASN A 162 -11.17 -1.70 -3.01
C ASN A 162 -11.65 -1.50 -1.55
N LEU A 163 -12.25 -2.53 -0.95
CA LEU A 163 -12.86 -2.49 0.37
C LEU A 163 -12.51 -3.73 1.19
N LEU A 164 -12.33 -3.52 2.49
CA LEU A 164 -12.30 -4.57 3.49
C LEU A 164 -13.71 -5.17 3.63
N CYS A 165 -13.81 -6.49 3.73
CA CYS A 165 -15.07 -7.11 4.16
C CYS A 165 -15.35 -6.78 5.63
N SER A 166 -16.58 -7.00 6.10
CA SER A 166 -17.00 -6.73 7.48
C SER A 166 -16.07 -7.34 8.52
N GLU A 167 -15.61 -8.57 8.29
CA GLU A 167 -14.72 -9.28 9.20
C GLU A 167 -13.30 -8.69 9.23
N CYS A 168 -12.73 -8.33 8.07
CA CYS A 168 -11.43 -7.65 8.02
C CYS A 168 -11.49 -6.27 8.65
N LEU A 169 -12.58 -5.52 8.43
CA LEU A 169 -12.80 -4.21 9.05
C LEU A 169 -12.90 -4.33 10.57
N ARG A 170 -13.63 -5.32 11.10
CA ARG A 170 -13.72 -5.61 12.54
C ARG A 170 -12.33 -5.86 13.14
N ARG A 171 -11.55 -6.78 12.53
CA ARG A 171 -10.18 -7.10 12.97
C ARG A 171 -9.23 -5.90 12.90
N MET A 172 -9.40 -5.02 11.92
CA MET A 172 -8.59 -3.82 11.79
C MET A 172 -8.86 -2.85 12.95
N LYS A 173 -10.15 -2.61 13.27
CA LYS A 173 -10.55 -1.76 14.39
C LYS A 173 -10.01 -2.25 15.73
N GLU A 174 -9.94 -3.56 15.93
CA GLU A 174 -9.36 -4.19 17.14
C GLU A 174 -7.84 -3.97 17.25
N LYS A 175 -7.13 -3.94 16.12
CA LYS A 175 -5.67 -3.83 16.08
C LYS A 175 -5.14 -2.41 16.13
N VAL A 176 -5.81 -1.48 15.44
CA VAL A 176 -5.33 -0.10 15.28
C VAL A 176 -5.75 0.77 16.48
N GLY A 177 -6.66 0.29 17.33
CA GLY A 177 -7.23 1.06 18.43
C GLY A 177 -8.19 2.15 17.91
N HIS A 178 -9.29 2.39 18.62
CA HIS A 178 -10.16 3.53 18.30
C HIS A 178 -9.36 4.83 18.37
N PRO A 179 -9.43 5.74 17.37
CA PRO A 179 -9.30 7.15 17.69
C PRO A 179 -10.42 7.45 18.70
N GLN A 180 -10.07 7.77 19.94
CA GLN A 180 -11.04 8.09 20.96
C GLN A 180 -11.93 9.24 20.46
N GLY A 181 -13.17 8.93 20.08
CA GLY A 181 -14.27 9.85 20.29
C GLY A 181 -14.38 10.04 21.80
N LYS A 182 -14.33 11.29 22.26
CA LYS A 182 -14.53 11.67 23.66
C LYS A 182 -15.67 10.81 24.24
N LYS A 183 -15.40 10.12 25.35
CA LYS A 183 -16.49 9.73 26.24
C LYS A 183 -17.25 11.01 26.56
N ALA A 184 -18.54 11.05 26.26
CA ALA A 184 -19.40 12.04 26.88
C ALA A 184 -19.30 11.80 28.39
N ASP A 185 -18.94 12.84 29.12
CA ASP A 185 -19.12 12.90 30.56
C ASP A 185 -20.61 12.73 30.83
N ASP A 186 -21.02 11.53 31.26
CA ASP A 186 -22.25 11.38 32.01
C ASP A 186 -21.97 11.88 33.43
N THR A 187 -22.01 13.21 33.58
CA THR A 187 -22.17 13.87 34.88
C THR A 187 -23.44 14.72 34.82
N LEU A 188 -24.56 14.10 35.19
CA LEU A 188 -25.77 14.73 35.69
C LEU A 188 -26.11 13.90 36.94
N SER A 189 -25.73 14.34 38.14
CA SER A 189 -26.46 15.33 38.97
C SER A 189 -27.95 14.99 39.08
#